data_AF-A0A7M7G5U1-F1
#
_entry.id   AF-A0A7M7G5U1-F1
#
_cell.length_a   1.000
_cell.length_b   1.000
_cell.length_c   1.000
_cell.angle_alpha   90.00
_cell.angle_beta   90.00
_cell.angle_gamma   90.00
#
_symmetry.space_group_name_H-M   'P 1'
#
loop_
_entity.id
_entity.type
_entity.pdbx_description
1 polymer ?
#
loop_
_entity_poly.entity_id
_entity_poly.type
_entity_poly.pdbx_seq_one_letter_code
_entity_poly.pdbx_strand_id
1 'polypeptide(L)'
;MLSARQVRKHGMRNEKWSTREKSLQYRGILKLHARDKKLQATNAEKLKRKVSRSLKELKADIEEYRKIVNDVICGDKRLLRTILQKQRDLKIQLQDAEPSDAYEVIFQDYNLKRKQLDKLGYVKVKTRQEFCNLKSEFADLSEQIEKKDEISPTEAEYQKRHQQLIARYHVALAKRHAAKSVSDTYKEILVILKKDSKYFDVVLNALREDRKDQCRVIYKTTLMGQLAAENLDDIRQRYKQMVQDVWVNMKERERSLDSARKKVEDVWQYAKSLVRIESDTNIMGKKDDTVEDEDRRLKQQIEELENIFNVMKETMLIRSYEELFVRLEDQMKQRERLTELYNRNLKDRNFVLNKKNHAELMLQNLEHSMVSTTTKYKTEKKAMLEKIEAEKKREADNNSLIETRGELLMNIRAALQNMSSMLVCVKAAKSAGKGKDSRKAARELDDKVEIKADDRAKKDREKEREKRTCDDPIETDGLAVLAQVTKKAITLFASTNFVLDPEKEERARDMYQNYVADYRSQLKFGDEEQEQTGMYFEHETVDTGVPTRTEIKTKSKQIVEANTKED
;
A
#
# COMPACT_ATOMS: atom_id res chain seq x y z
N MET A 1 34.71 90.93 -60.72
CA MET A 1 34.87 91.83 -61.88
C MET A 1 35.74 93.00 -61.45
N LEU A 2 36.98 93.08 -61.93
CA LEU A 2 37.83 94.25 -61.69
C LEU A 2 37.25 95.41 -62.49
N SER A 3 36.83 96.46 -61.79
CA SER A 3 36.14 97.61 -62.41
C SER A 3 37.03 98.30 -63.44
N ALA A 4 36.41 98.88 -64.48
CA ALA A 4 37.06 99.65 -65.53
C ALA A 4 37.98 100.80 -65.03
N ARG A 5 37.94 101.13 -63.73
CA ARG A 5 38.86 102.08 -63.08
C ARG A 5 40.30 101.56 -62.93
N GLN A 6 40.54 100.24 -62.79
CA GLN A 6 41.90 99.71 -62.63
C GLN A 6 42.63 99.52 -63.97
N VAL A 7 41.89 99.37 -65.06
CA VAL A 7 42.45 99.35 -66.43
C VAL A 7 43.02 100.72 -66.82
N ARG A 8 42.58 101.81 -66.17
CA ARG A 8 43.16 103.15 -66.36
C ARG A 8 44.50 103.38 -65.62
N LYS A 9 44.83 102.59 -64.60
CA LYS A 9 46.07 102.76 -63.80
C LYS A 9 47.28 102.01 -64.35
N HIS A 10 47.08 100.96 -65.14
CA HIS A 10 48.17 100.31 -65.88
C HIS A 10 48.31 100.99 -67.25
N GLY A 11 49.15 102.01 -67.28
CA GLY A 11 49.37 102.91 -68.41
C GLY A 11 49.78 102.18 -69.68
N MET A 12 48.83 102.00 -70.58
CA MET A 12 49.07 101.76 -72.00
C MET A 12 49.00 103.11 -72.74
N ARG A 13 49.74 104.12 -72.24
CA ARG A 13 49.96 105.42 -72.89
C ARG A 13 51.43 105.57 -73.26
N ASN A 14 51.89 104.69 -74.14
CA ASN A 14 53.15 104.88 -74.83
C ASN A 14 52.96 104.45 -76.29
N GLU A 15 53.03 105.42 -77.20
CA GLU A 15 52.87 105.19 -78.65
C GLU A 15 54.03 104.37 -79.24
N LYS A 16 55.17 104.33 -78.54
CA LYS A 16 56.39 103.60 -78.96
C LYS A 16 56.36 102.08 -78.68
N TRP A 17 55.28 101.56 -78.11
CA TRP A 17 55.18 100.14 -77.84
C TRP A 17 54.78 99.38 -79.11
N SER A 18 55.74 98.60 -79.61
CA SER A 18 55.56 97.70 -80.73
C SER A 18 54.37 96.77 -80.51
N THR A 19 53.60 96.56 -81.57
CA THR A 19 52.39 95.73 -81.57
C THR A 19 52.62 94.33 -80.99
N ARG A 20 53.85 93.80 -81.09
CA ARG A 20 54.23 92.49 -80.57
C ARG A 20 54.18 92.40 -79.04
N GLU A 21 54.70 93.39 -78.32
CA GLU A 21 54.76 93.36 -76.85
C GLU A 21 53.38 93.58 -76.21
N LYS A 22 52.58 94.50 -76.78
CA LYS A 22 51.16 94.65 -76.42
C LYS A 22 50.42 93.34 -76.59
N SER A 23 50.63 92.64 -77.71
CA SER A 23 49.99 91.35 -77.96
C SER A 23 50.37 90.28 -76.93
N LEU A 24 51.60 90.30 -76.43
CA LEU A 24 52.13 89.32 -75.47
C LEU A 24 51.59 89.57 -74.05
N GLN A 25 51.52 90.84 -73.62
CA GLN A 25 50.86 91.20 -72.37
C GLN A 25 49.35 90.95 -72.41
N TYR A 26 48.67 91.31 -73.51
CA TYR A 26 47.25 90.96 -73.68
C TYR A 26 47.05 89.44 -73.67
N ARG A 27 47.94 88.65 -74.28
CA ARG A 27 47.91 87.18 -74.15
C ARG A 27 48.12 86.71 -72.71
N GLY A 28 49.01 87.33 -71.95
CA GLY A 28 49.24 87.03 -70.53
C GLY A 28 48.00 87.31 -69.67
N ILE A 29 47.40 88.49 -69.84
CA ILE A 29 46.16 88.89 -69.18
C ILE A 29 45.00 87.98 -69.59
N LEU A 30 44.89 87.63 -70.88
CA LEU A 30 43.89 86.68 -71.37
C LEU A 30 44.08 85.29 -70.76
N LYS A 31 45.32 84.81 -70.61
CA LYS A 31 45.61 83.52 -69.93
C LYS A 31 45.27 83.57 -68.44
N LEU A 32 45.58 84.66 -67.75
CA LEU A 32 45.23 84.85 -66.34
C LEU A 32 43.70 84.90 -66.19
N HIS A 33 43.02 85.69 -67.01
CA HIS A 33 41.57 85.77 -67.04
C HIS A 33 40.91 84.42 -67.36
N ALA A 34 41.50 83.63 -68.27
CA ALA A 34 41.03 82.28 -68.55
C ALA A 34 41.22 81.33 -67.36
N ARG A 35 42.32 81.44 -66.61
CA ARG A 35 42.55 80.68 -65.36
C ARG A 35 41.60 81.11 -64.26
N ASP A 36 41.41 82.41 -64.04
CA ASP A 36 40.45 82.94 -63.07
C ASP A 36 39.03 82.53 -63.43
N LYS A 37 38.64 82.53 -64.71
CA LYS A 37 37.34 82.04 -65.15
C LYS A 37 37.16 80.55 -64.87
N LYS A 38 38.21 79.72 -65.04
CA LYS A 38 38.19 78.31 -64.66
C LYS A 38 38.11 78.11 -63.13
N LEU A 39 38.81 78.93 -62.36
CA LEU A 39 38.78 78.88 -60.88
C LEU A 39 37.42 79.33 -60.36
N GLN A 40 36.82 80.37 -60.93
CA GLN A 40 35.45 80.80 -60.65
C GLN A 40 34.44 79.70 -61.01
N ALA A 41 34.60 79.02 -62.15
CA ALA A 41 33.72 77.90 -62.53
C ALA A 41 33.82 76.74 -61.53
N THR A 42 35.03 76.33 -61.12
CA THR A 42 35.20 75.25 -60.14
C THR A 42 34.71 75.64 -58.74
N ASN A 43 34.90 76.89 -58.32
CA ASN A 43 34.34 77.40 -57.08
C ASN A 43 32.80 77.47 -57.13
N ALA A 44 32.23 77.90 -58.25
CA ALA A 44 30.78 77.91 -58.46
C ALA A 44 30.21 76.49 -58.42
N GLU A 45 30.88 75.49 -59.01
CA GLU A 45 30.48 74.08 -58.92
C GLU A 45 30.56 73.53 -57.50
N LYS A 46 31.64 73.82 -56.76
CA LYS A 46 31.78 73.41 -55.35
C LYS A 46 30.67 74.03 -54.50
N LEU A 47 30.36 75.30 -54.73
CA LEU A 47 29.28 76.01 -54.02
C LEU A 47 27.91 75.43 -54.39
N LYS A 48 27.65 75.16 -55.67
CA LYS A 48 26.44 74.45 -56.12
C LYS A 48 26.28 73.08 -55.47
N ARG A 49 27.36 72.30 -55.35
CA ARG A 49 27.34 71.00 -54.66
C ARG A 49 27.02 71.15 -53.17
N LYS A 50 27.67 72.09 -52.47
CA LYS A 50 27.36 72.38 -51.05
C LYS A 50 25.90 72.76 -50.86
N VAL A 51 25.40 73.71 -51.66
CA VAL A 51 24.01 74.15 -51.63
C VAL A 51 23.05 73.01 -51.95
N SER A 52 23.38 72.13 -52.91
CA SER A 52 22.53 70.97 -53.22
C SER A 52 22.46 69.95 -52.08
N ARG A 53 23.53 69.79 -51.30
CA ARG A 53 23.54 68.91 -50.11
C ARG A 53 22.72 69.52 -48.99
N SER A 54 22.94 70.80 -48.67
CA SER A 54 22.15 71.49 -47.66
C SER A 54 20.67 71.55 -48.02
N LEU A 55 20.32 71.68 -49.32
CA LEU A 55 18.93 71.58 -49.78
C LEU A 55 18.33 70.18 -49.62
N LYS A 56 19.13 69.12 -49.73
CA LYS A 56 18.66 67.74 -49.49
C LYS A 56 18.45 67.47 -48.01
N GLU A 57 19.39 67.91 -47.17
CA GLU A 57 19.29 67.84 -45.71
C GLU A 57 18.05 68.62 -45.25
N LEU A 58 17.89 69.87 -45.70
CA LEU A 58 16.71 70.67 -45.36
C LEU A 58 15.40 70.03 -45.84
N LYS A 59 15.39 69.36 -46.99
CA LYS A 59 14.20 68.61 -47.45
C LYS A 59 13.88 67.43 -46.54
N ALA A 60 14.90 66.67 -46.12
CA ALA A 60 14.72 65.57 -45.18
C ALA A 60 14.20 66.10 -43.83
N ASP A 61 14.78 67.18 -43.33
CA ASP A 61 14.32 67.84 -42.09
C ASP A 61 12.87 68.32 -42.23
N ILE A 62 12.49 68.97 -43.34
CA ILE A 62 11.11 69.38 -43.59
C ILE A 62 10.16 68.17 -43.62
N GLU A 63 10.56 67.05 -44.19
CA GLU A 63 9.76 65.81 -44.19
C GLU A 63 9.63 65.22 -42.79
N GLU A 64 10.69 65.24 -41.99
CA GLU A 64 10.66 64.80 -40.58
C GLU A 64 9.78 65.72 -39.73
N TYR A 65 9.96 67.04 -39.83
CA TYR A 65 9.11 68.01 -39.13
C TYR A 65 7.65 67.90 -39.58
N ARG A 66 7.36 67.64 -40.85
CA ARG A 66 5.99 67.37 -41.32
C ARG A 66 5.41 66.12 -40.69
N LYS A 67 6.20 65.05 -40.51
CA LYS A 67 5.74 63.85 -39.79
C LYS A 67 5.44 64.17 -38.34
N ILE A 68 6.34 64.86 -37.64
CA ILE A 68 6.14 65.27 -36.24
C ILE A 68 4.91 66.16 -36.10
N VAL A 69 4.75 67.15 -36.99
CA VAL A 69 3.57 68.04 -36.98
C VAL A 69 2.29 67.26 -37.26
N ASN A 70 2.30 66.32 -38.20
CA ASN A 70 1.15 65.44 -38.44
C ASN A 70 0.86 64.54 -37.22
N ASP A 71 1.89 64.03 -36.54
CA ASP A 71 1.72 63.23 -35.32
C ASP A 71 1.19 64.09 -34.15
N VAL A 72 1.50 65.38 -34.10
CA VAL A 72 0.95 66.33 -33.10
C VAL A 72 -0.49 66.72 -33.42
N ILE A 73 -0.82 66.93 -34.70
CA ILE A 73 -2.18 67.33 -35.14
C ILE A 73 -3.15 66.15 -35.06
N CYS A 74 -2.78 65.01 -35.65
CA CYS A 74 -3.63 63.82 -35.72
C CYS A 74 -3.41 62.86 -34.53
N GLY A 75 -2.43 63.12 -33.67
CA GLY A 75 -2.07 62.25 -32.54
C GLY A 75 -1.28 60.98 -32.92
N ASP A 76 -0.52 60.43 -31.97
CA ASP A 76 0.35 59.27 -32.21
C ASP A 76 -0.45 57.96 -32.32
N LYS A 77 -0.73 57.56 -33.55
CA LYS A 77 -1.43 56.32 -33.89
C LYS A 77 -0.67 55.06 -33.45
N ARG A 78 0.65 55.11 -33.32
CA ARG A 78 1.47 53.95 -32.93
C ARG A 78 1.33 53.65 -31.44
N LEU A 79 1.29 54.70 -30.62
CA LEU A 79 1.07 54.58 -29.18
C LEU A 79 -0.33 54.01 -28.89
N LEU A 80 -1.36 54.46 -29.62
CA LEU A 80 -2.72 53.90 -29.51
C LEU A 80 -2.75 52.39 -29.81
N ARG A 81 -2.08 51.95 -30.89
CA ARG A 81 -1.95 50.51 -31.24
C ARG A 81 -1.26 49.69 -30.16
N THR A 82 -0.33 50.30 -29.42
CA THR A 82 0.42 49.66 -28.33
C THR A 82 -0.48 49.50 -27.11
N ILE A 83 -1.24 50.54 -26.74
CA ILE A 83 -2.20 50.49 -25.62
C ILE A 83 -3.30 49.46 -25.87
N LEU A 84 -3.84 49.41 -27.09
CA LEU A 84 -4.92 48.49 -27.47
C LEU A 84 -4.44 47.06 -27.77
N GLN A 85 -3.17 46.71 -27.53
CA GLN A 85 -2.63 45.40 -27.86
C GLN A 85 -3.36 44.24 -27.15
N LYS A 86 -3.88 44.48 -25.93
CA LYS A 86 -4.61 43.46 -25.15
C LYS A 86 -6.06 43.25 -25.59
N GLN A 87 -6.67 44.23 -26.26
CA GLN A 87 -8.08 44.19 -26.65
C GLN A 87 -8.18 44.04 -28.17
N ARG A 88 -8.26 42.78 -28.62
CA ARG A 88 -8.23 42.40 -30.05
C ARG A 88 -9.33 43.08 -30.86
N ASP A 89 -10.53 43.18 -30.31
CA ASP A 89 -11.70 43.69 -31.04
C ASP A 89 -11.61 45.21 -31.26
N LEU A 90 -11.25 45.95 -30.21
CA LEU A 90 -11.03 47.40 -30.29
C LEU A 90 -9.82 47.76 -31.16
N LYS A 91 -8.79 46.91 -31.16
CA LYS A 91 -7.62 47.07 -32.04
C LYS A 91 -7.98 46.98 -33.52
N ILE A 92 -8.87 46.05 -33.89
CA ILE A 92 -9.31 45.87 -35.28
C ILE A 92 -10.19 47.07 -35.70
N GLN A 93 -11.08 47.54 -34.82
CA GLN A 93 -11.98 48.65 -35.12
C GLN A 93 -11.27 50.01 -35.20
N LEU A 94 -10.21 50.22 -34.41
CA LEU A 94 -9.53 51.52 -34.26
C LEU A 94 -8.13 51.56 -34.89
N GLN A 95 -7.85 50.68 -35.87
CA GLN A 95 -6.50 50.53 -36.43
C GLN A 95 -5.96 51.80 -37.10
N ASP A 96 -6.82 52.58 -37.75
CA ASP A 96 -6.44 53.78 -38.52
C ASP A 96 -7.14 55.09 -38.07
N ALA A 97 -8.00 54.98 -37.05
CA ALA A 97 -8.76 56.10 -36.48
C ALA A 97 -7.85 57.14 -35.80
N GLU A 98 -8.30 58.39 -35.75
CA GLU A 98 -7.63 59.41 -34.95
C GLU A 98 -7.87 59.16 -33.45
N PRO A 99 -6.93 59.51 -32.56
CA PRO A 99 -7.06 59.26 -31.12
C PRO A 99 -8.28 59.94 -30.49
N SER A 100 -8.76 61.06 -31.04
CA SER A 100 -10.01 61.71 -30.61
C SER A 100 -11.22 60.81 -30.89
N ASP A 101 -11.36 60.34 -32.12
CA ASP A 101 -12.45 59.43 -32.52
C ASP A 101 -12.36 58.10 -31.78
N ALA A 102 -11.14 57.59 -31.60
CA ALA A 102 -10.90 56.38 -30.82
C ALA A 102 -11.32 56.54 -29.36
N TYR A 103 -11.08 57.70 -28.75
CA TYR A 103 -11.54 58.01 -27.41
C TYR A 103 -13.07 57.99 -27.34
N GLU A 104 -13.76 58.61 -28.30
CA GLU A 104 -15.22 58.62 -28.33
C GLU A 104 -15.81 57.20 -28.46
N VAL A 105 -15.25 56.37 -29.34
CA VAL A 105 -15.71 54.97 -29.51
C VAL A 105 -15.48 54.17 -28.24
N ILE A 106 -14.30 54.29 -27.61
CA ILE A 106 -13.99 53.61 -26.34
C ILE A 106 -14.93 54.11 -25.24
N PHE A 107 -15.20 55.41 -25.18
CA PHE A 107 -16.09 56.00 -24.19
C PHE A 107 -17.54 55.55 -24.39
N GLN A 108 -17.99 55.42 -25.64
CA GLN A 108 -19.31 54.87 -25.97
C GLN A 108 -19.42 53.39 -25.59
N ASP A 109 -18.43 52.56 -25.92
CA ASP A 109 -18.38 51.14 -25.52
C ASP A 109 -18.37 51.00 -23.99
N TYR A 110 -17.59 51.82 -23.30
CA TYR A 110 -17.59 51.89 -21.84
C TYR A 110 -18.97 52.23 -21.28
N ASN A 111 -19.64 53.26 -21.82
CA ASN A 111 -20.97 53.65 -21.37
C ASN A 111 -22.03 52.57 -21.65
N LEU A 112 -21.93 51.85 -22.77
CA LEU A 112 -22.81 50.73 -23.07
C LEU A 112 -22.61 49.59 -22.07
N LYS A 113 -21.35 49.21 -21.79
CA LYS A 113 -21.01 48.19 -20.79
C LYS A 113 -21.46 48.60 -19.39
N ARG A 114 -21.32 49.88 -19.03
CA ARG A 114 -21.82 50.42 -17.76
C ARG A 114 -23.34 50.32 -17.66
N LYS A 115 -24.08 50.72 -18.70
CA LYS A 115 -25.55 50.56 -18.75
C LYS A 115 -25.99 49.11 -18.64
N GLN A 116 -25.28 48.19 -19.30
CA GLN A 116 -25.54 46.75 -19.18
C GLN A 116 -25.28 46.25 -17.76
N LEU A 117 -24.21 46.69 -17.12
CA LEU A 117 -23.90 46.36 -15.73
C LEU A 117 -24.99 46.89 -14.79
N ASP A 118 -25.43 48.13 -14.95
CA ASP A 118 -26.51 48.71 -14.15
C ASP A 118 -27.83 47.94 -14.33
N LYS A 119 -28.16 47.54 -15.57
CA LYS A 119 -29.33 46.69 -15.84
C LYS A 119 -29.21 45.33 -15.14
N LEU A 120 -28.05 44.68 -15.21
CA LEU A 120 -27.80 43.41 -14.52
C LEU A 120 -27.85 43.58 -13.00
N GLY A 121 -27.33 44.69 -12.47
CA GLY A 121 -27.39 45.05 -11.05
C GLY A 121 -28.82 45.20 -10.58
N TYR A 122 -29.65 45.92 -11.34
CA TYR A 122 -31.07 46.07 -11.06
C TYR A 122 -31.80 44.72 -11.09
N VAL A 123 -31.61 43.92 -12.14
CA VAL A 123 -32.21 42.58 -12.25
C VAL A 123 -31.81 41.71 -11.07
N LYS A 124 -30.53 41.72 -10.67
CA LYS A 124 -30.04 40.97 -9.52
C LYS A 124 -30.72 41.39 -8.21
N VAL A 125 -30.91 42.69 -7.99
CA VAL A 125 -31.61 43.19 -6.79
C VAL A 125 -33.09 42.76 -6.83
N LYS A 126 -33.74 42.87 -7.99
CA LYS A 126 -35.14 42.45 -8.17
C LYS A 126 -35.32 40.95 -7.93
N THR A 127 -34.50 40.10 -8.55
CA THR A 127 -34.56 38.64 -8.34
C THR A 127 -34.22 38.26 -6.90
N ARG A 128 -33.36 39.02 -6.22
CA ARG A 128 -33.06 38.81 -4.80
C ARG A 128 -34.27 39.13 -3.93
N GLN A 129 -35.01 40.21 -4.23
CA GLN A 129 -36.25 40.55 -3.53
C GLN A 129 -37.32 39.48 -3.78
N GLU A 130 -37.51 39.06 -5.04
CA GLU A 130 -38.42 37.97 -5.40
C GLU A 130 -38.07 36.68 -4.63
N PHE A 131 -36.79 36.32 -4.57
CA PHE A 131 -36.32 35.16 -3.81
C PHE A 131 -36.58 35.28 -2.30
N CYS A 132 -36.32 36.45 -1.71
CA CYS A 132 -36.62 36.69 -0.30
C CYS A 132 -38.11 36.54 -0.03
N ASN A 133 -38.98 37.09 -0.90
CA ASN A 133 -40.43 36.99 -0.76
C ASN A 133 -40.89 35.53 -0.87
N LEU A 134 -40.44 34.80 -1.89
CA LEU A 134 -40.71 33.36 -2.06
C LEU A 134 -40.24 32.54 -0.85
N LYS A 135 -39.11 32.90 -0.25
CA LYS A 135 -38.60 32.23 0.95
C LYS A 135 -39.46 32.52 2.17
N SER A 136 -39.95 33.75 2.32
CA SER A 136 -40.92 34.11 3.36
C SER A 136 -42.24 33.34 3.17
N GLU A 137 -42.78 33.31 1.95
CA GLU A 137 -43.99 32.55 1.63
C GLU A 137 -43.81 31.04 1.89
N PHE A 138 -42.65 30.48 1.55
CA PHE A 138 -42.33 29.09 1.85
C PHE A 138 -42.28 28.83 3.37
N ALA A 139 -41.70 29.74 4.15
CA ALA A 139 -41.66 29.62 5.60
C ALA A 139 -43.08 29.69 6.20
N ASP A 140 -43.91 30.63 5.73
CA ASP A 140 -45.30 30.75 6.17
C ASP A 140 -46.13 29.51 5.83
N LEU A 141 -45.94 28.93 4.64
CA LEU A 141 -46.60 27.70 4.23
C LEU A 141 -46.10 26.49 5.01
N SER A 142 -44.80 26.41 5.28
CA SER A 142 -44.20 25.35 6.11
C SER A 142 -44.73 25.42 7.53
N GLU A 143 -44.80 26.62 8.12
CA GLU A 143 -45.36 26.83 9.45
C GLU A 143 -46.86 26.50 9.49
N GLN A 144 -47.60 26.78 8.43
CA GLN A 144 -49.01 26.36 8.32
C GLN A 144 -49.19 24.85 8.17
N ILE A 145 -48.26 24.15 7.52
CA ILE A 145 -48.25 22.68 7.45
C ILE A 145 -47.88 22.11 8.82
N GLU A 146 -46.82 22.61 9.45
CA GLU A 146 -46.42 22.21 10.80
C GLU A 146 -47.52 22.45 11.83
N LYS A 147 -48.26 23.57 11.77
CA LYS A 147 -49.44 23.82 12.62
C LYS A 147 -50.65 22.96 12.29
N LYS A 148 -50.76 22.43 11.07
CA LYS A 148 -51.81 21.47 10.68
C LYS A 148 -51.44 20.04 11.08
N ASP A 149 -50.15 19.74 11.09
CA ASP A 149 -49.54 18.48 11.53
C ASP A 149 -49.20 18.49 13.04
N GLU A 150 -49.45 19.59 13.74
CA GLU A 150 -49.52 19.66 15.20
C GLU A 150 -50.69 18.80 15.68
N ILE A 151 -50.40 17.51 15.73
CA ILE A 151 -50.99 16.51 16.59
C ILE A 151 -51.43 17.17 17.90
N SER A 152 -52.71 17.03 18.23
CA SER A 152 -53.34 17.57 19.44
C SER A 152 -52.40 17.46 20.65
N PRO A 153 -52.27 18.49 21.51
CA PRO A 153 -51.32 18.51 22.64
C PRO A 153 -51.40 17.27 23.54
N THR A 154 -52.53 16.55 23.52
CA THR A 154 -52.72 15.26 24.19
C THR A 154 -51.81 14.14 23.64
N GLU A 155 -51.65 14.02 22.33
CA GLU A 155 -50.88 12.94 21.69
C GLU A 155 -49.36 13.14 21.80
N ALA A 156 -48.87 14.39 21.86
CA ALA A 156 -47.46 14.69 22.17
C ALA A 156 -47.09 14.28 23.61
N GLU A 157 -48.01 14.46 24.57
CA GLU A 157 -47.83 13.93 25.94
C GLU A 157 -47.82 12.40 25.97
N TYR A 158 -48.67 11.74 25.17
CA TYR A 158 -48.64 10.28 25.01
C TYR A 158 -47.30 9.79 24.46
N GLN A 159 -46.77 10.40 23.39
CA GLN A 159 -45.47 10.04 22.83
C GLN A 159 -44.33 10.21 23.84
N LYS A 160 -44.33 11.30 24.62
CA LYS A 160 -43.35 11.51 25.69
C LYS A 160 -43.46 10.46 26.79
N ARG A 161 -44.69 10.07 27.17
CA ARG A 161 -44.92 8.96 28.12
C ARG A 161 -44.45 7.62 27.56
N HIS A 162 -44.68 7.35 26.27
CA HIS A 162 -44.20 6.14 25.60
C HIS A 162 -42.67 6.08 25.58
N GLN A 163 -41.99 7.18 25.24
CA GLN A 163 -40.52 7.26 25.28
C GLN A 163 -39.98 7.05 26.70
N GLN A 164 -40.63 7.62 27.73
CA GLN A 164 -40.27 7.37 29.11
C GLN A 164 -40.48 5.91 29.53
N LEU A 165 -41.55 5.28 29.06
CA LEU A 165 -41.83 3.86 29.33
C LEU A 165 -40.80 2.96 28.65
N ILE A 166 -40.45 3.24 27.39
CA ILE A 166 -39.41 2.54 26.64
C ILE A 166 -38.05 2.68 27.35
N ALA A 167 -37.69 3.89 27.80
CA ALA A 167 -36.46 4.10 28.55
C ALA A 167 -36.43 3.30 29.86
N ARG A 168 -37.54 3.29 30.62
CA ARG A 168 -37.68 2.48 31.84
C ARG A 168 -37.59 0.98 31.55
N TYR A 169 -38.18 0.53 30.45
CA TYR A 169 -38.11 -0.86 29.99
C TYR A 169 -36.67 -1.25 29.67
N HIS A 170 -35.93 -0.44 28.92
CA HIS A 170 -34.52 -0.71 28.62
C HIS A 170 -33.63 -0.74 29.87
N VAL A 171 -33.87 0.16 30.84
CA VAL A 171 -33.16 0.12 32.12
C VAL A 171 -33.47 -1.18 32.89
N ALA A 172 -34.73 -1.62 32.90
CA ALA A 172 -35.12 -2.88 33.53
C ALA A 172 -34.50 -4.09 32.83
N LEU A 173 -34.46 -4.08 31.49
CA LEU A 173 -33.81 -5.12 30.68
C LEU A 173 -32.30 -5.19 30.97
N ALA A 174 -31.62 -4.04 31.01
CA ALA A 174 -30.20 -3.96 31.36
C ALA A 174 -29.94 -4.51 32.77
N LYS A 175 -30.78 -4.15 33.75
CA LYS A 175 -30.71 -4.71 35.11
C LYS A 175 -30.91 -6.23 35.13
N ARG A 176 -31.86 -6.75 34.34
CA ARG A 176 -32.08 -8.20 34.19
C ARG A 176 -30.86 -8.90 33.59
N HIS A 177 -30.26 -8.34 32.54
CA HIS A 177 -29.05 -8.90 31.93
C HIS A 177 -27.86 -8.88 32.90
N ALA A 178 -27.68 -7.79 33.64
CA ALA A 178 -26.66 -7.69 34.69
C ALA A 178 -26.90 -8.74 35.79
N ALA A 179 -28.14 -8.87 36.27
CA ALA A 179 -28.50 -9.89 37.27
C ALA A 179 -28.29 -11.32 36.75
N LYS A 180 -28.58 -11.59 35.48
CA LYS A 180 -28.32 -12.88 34.84
C LYS A 180 -26.81 -13.17 34.80
N SER A 181 -26.01 -12.20 34.36
CA SER A 181 -24.54 -12.32 34.33
C SER A 181 -23.98 -12.61 35.73
N VAL A 182 -24.43 -11.86 36.74
CA VAL A 182 -24.05 -12.10 38.15
C VAL A 182 -24.51 -13.48 38.64
N SER A 183 -25.70 -13.92 38.28
CA SER A 183 -26.16 -15.27 38.64
C SER A 183 -25.30 -16.36 37.98
N ASP A 184 -24.89 -16.17 36.74
CA ASP A 184 -24.08 -17.14 36.02
C ASP A 184 -22.66 -17.20 36.58
N THR A 185 -22.06 -16.06 36.95
CA THR A 185 -20.76 -16.06 37.66
C THR A 185 -20.84 -16.74 39.03
N TYR A 186 -21.92 -16.51 39.80
CA TYR A 186 -22.11 -17.23 41.06
C TYR A 186 -22.28 -18.74 40.88
N LYS A 187 -22.93 -19.19 39.80
CA LYS A 187 -23.00 -20.63 39.46
C LYS A 187 -21.62 -21.20 39.17
N GLU A 188 -20.78 -20.48 38.42
CA GLU A 188 -19.40 -20.89 38.15
C GLU A 188 -18.59 -20.99 39.45
N ILE A 189 -18.67 -19.98 40.32
CA ILE A 189 -18.02 -19.98 41.64
C ILE A 189 -18.49 -21.19 42.46
N LEU A 190 -19.79 -21.47 42.50
CA LEU A 190 -20.33 -22.64 43.20
C LEU A 190 -19.80 -23.96 42.63
N VAL A 191 -19.62 -24.07 41.32
CA VAL A 191 -19.04 -25.25 40.69
C VAL A 191 -17.58 -25.43 41.11
N ILE A 192 -16.80 -24.35 41.15
CA ILE A 192 -15.40 -24.38 41.63
C ILE A 192 -15.37 -24.82 43.10
N LEU A 193 -16.15 -24.16 43.97
CA LEU A 193 -16.20 -24.51 45.40
C LEU A 193 -16.61 -25.96 45.65
N LYS A 194 -17.55 -26.50 44.85
CA LYS A 194 -17.91 -27.93 44.92
C LYS A 194 -16.78 -28.86 44.49
N LYS A 195 -15.98 -28.48 43.49
CA LYS A 195 -14.80 -29.25 43.08
C LYS A 195 -13.74 -29.21 44.18
N ASP A 196 -13.49 -28.04 44.75
CA ASP A 196 -12.51 -27.85 45.82
C ASP A 196 -12.91 -28.63 47.08
N SER A 197 -14.19 -28.61 47.47
CA SER A 197 -14.70 -29.43 48.58
C SER A 197 -14.40 -30.91 48.38
N LYS A 198 -14.65 -31.45 47.19
CA LYS A 198 -14.34 -32.85 46.88
C LYS A 198 -12.84 -33.13 46.92
N TYR A 199 -12.02 -32.20 46.43
CA TYR A 199 -10.56 -32.34 46.48
C TYR A 199 -10.06 -32.37 47.92
N PHE A 200 -10.53 -31.46 48.77
CA PHE A 200 -10.16 -31.43 50.19
C PHE A 200 -10.59 -32.70 50.93
N ASP A 201 -11.78 -33.26 50.63
CA ASP A 201 -12.21 -34.53 51.23
C ASP A 201 -11.28 -35.69 50.86
N VAL A 202 -10.85 -35.76 49.60
CA VAL A 202 -9.89 -36.79 49.14
C VAL A 202 -8.55 -36.63 49.86
N VAL A 203 -8.02 -35.40 49.96
CA VAL A 203 -6.76 -35.12 50.67
C VAL A 203 -6.88 -35.47 52.15
N LEU A 204 -7.98 -35.09 52.82
CA LEU A 204 -8.20 -35.41 54.23
C LEU A 204 -8.32 -36.91 54.47
N ASN A 205 -8.95 -37.65 53.56
CA ASN A 205 -9.03 -39.11 53.66
C ASN A 205 -7.65 -39.77 53.46
N ALA A 206 -6.87 -39.31 52.47
CA ALA A 206 -5.49 -39.79 52.26
C ALA A 206 -4.61 -39.53 53.50
N LEU A 207 -4.70 -38.33 54.11
CA LEU A 207 -3.99 -38.02 55.35
C LEU A 207 -4.44 -38.88 56.54
N ARG A 208 -5.73 -39.25 56.62
CA ARG A 208 -6.23 -40.17 57.65
C ARG A 208 -5.70 -41.59 57.46
N GLU A 209 -5.58 -42.04 56.22
CA GLU A 209 -4.99 -43.35 55.90
C GLU A 209 -3.49 -43.35 56.21
N ASP A 210 -2.76 -42.34 55.74
CA ASP A 210 -1.33 -42.17 56.03
C ASP A 210 -1.06 -42.12 57.54
N ARG A 211 -1.88 -41.39 58.32
CA ARG A 211 -1.78 -41.43 59.79
C ARG A 211 -1.89 -42.85 60.36
N LYS A 212 -2.83 -43.67 59.86
CA LYS A 212 -2.99 -45.06 60.35
C LYS A 212 -1.77 -45.91 60.00
N ASP A 213 -1.23 -45.72 58.81
CA ASP A 213 -0.04 -46.44 58.35
C ASP A 213 1.20 -46.03 59.14
N GLN A 214 1.41 -44.73 59.35
CA GLN A 214 2.46 -44.21 60.22
C GLN A 214 2.34 -44.75 61.65
N CYS A 215 1.14 -44.76 62.25
CA CYS A 215 0.93 -45.35 63.57
C CYS A 215 1.28 -46.85 63.58
N ARG A 216 0.94 -47.60 62.53
CA ARG A 216 1.28 -49.03 62.41
C ARG A 216 2.79 -49.25 62.30
N VAL A 217 3.47 -48.40 61.53
CA VAL A 217 4.93 -48.45 61.38
C VAL A 217 5.59 -48.13 62.71
N ILE A 218 5.20 -47.05 63.39
CA ILE A 218 5.73 -46.68 64.72
C ILE A 218 5.55 -47.84 65.69
N TYR A 219 4.36 -48.43 65.79
CA TYR A 219 4.09 -49.56 66.68
C TYR A 219 4.99 -50.77 66.38
N LYS A 220 5.15 -51.13 65.10
CA LYS A 220 6.04 -52.23 64.70
C LYS A 220 7.50 -51.92 65.02
N THR A 221 7.95 -50.69 64.76
CA THR A 221 9.31 -50.25 65.07
C THR A 221 9.57 -50.27 66.57
N THR A 222 8.62 -49.85 67.39
CA THR A 222 8.74 -49.93 68.86
C THR A 222 8.79 -51.37 69.34
N LEU A 223 7.97 -52.26 68.79
CA LEU A 223 7.99 -53.68 69.14
C LEU A 223 9.33 -54.33 68.77
N MET A 224 9.83 -54.07 67.56
CA MET A 224 11.14 -54.54 67.13
C MET A 224 12.28 -53.95 67.97
N GLY A 225 12.17 -52.67 68.35
CA GLY A 225 13.12 -52.02 69.26
C GLY A 225 13.14 -52.64 70.65
N GLN A 226 11.96 -53.00 71.18
CA GLN A 226 11.83 -53.71 72.46
C GLN A 226 12.46 -55.11 72.38
N LEU A 227 12.13 -55.90 71.36
CA LEU A 227 12.74 -57.22 71.15
C LEU A 227 14.26 -57.15 70.98
N ALA A 228 14.75 -56.15 70.25
CA ALA A 228 16.19 -55.93 70.10
C ALA A 228 16.85 -55.57 71.44
N ALA A 229 16.20 -54.75 72.28
CA ALA A 229 16.70 -54.41 73.61
C ALA A 229 16.73 -55.63 74.55
N GLU A 230 15.67 -56.46 74.53
CA GLU A 230 15.62 -57.72 75.29
C GLU A 230 16.75 -58.66 74.87
N ASN A 231 16.94 -58.86 73.56
CA ASN A 231 18.04 -59.67 73.04
C ASN A 231 19.42 -59.12 73.47
N LEU A 232 19.60 -57.80 73.50
CA LEU A 232 20.84 -57.18 73.96
C LEU A 232 21.08 -57.42 75.46
N ASP A 233 20.04 -57.35 76.28
CA ASP A 233 20.15 -57.60 77.72
C ASP A 233 20.42 -59.08 78.01
N ASP A 234 19.79 -60.01 77.27
CA ASP A 234 20.10 -61.44 77.32
C ASP A 234 21.58 -61.71 76.96
N ILE A 235 22.06 -61.09 75.87
CA ILE A 235 23.46 -61.18 75.46
C ILE A 235 24.38 -60.65 76.57
N ARG A 236 24.07 -59.47 77.15
CA ARG A 236 24.84 -58.90 78.26
C ARG A 236 24.88 -59.83 79.47
N GLN A 237 23.77 -60.49 79.79
CA GLN A 237 23.70 -61.42 80.91
C GLN A 237 24.55 -62.68 80.65
N ARG A 238 24.47 -63.24 79.43
CA ARG A 238 25.34 -64.35 79.00
C ARG A 238 26.83 -63.97 79.04
N TYR A 239 27.18 -62.75 78.62
CA TYR A 239 28.55 -62.25 78.74
C TYR A 239 28.99 -62.15 80.21
N LYS A 240 28.14 -61.64 81.11
CA LYS A 240 28.46 -61.60 82.55
C LYS A 240 28.71 -63.00 83.13
N GLN A 241 27.89 -63.98 82.78
CA GLN A 241 28.07 -65.39 83.19
C GLN A 241 29.39 -65.95 82.64
N MET A 242 29.63 -65.78 81.34
CA MET A 242 30.86 -66.24 80.69
C MET A 242 32.12 -65.61 81.32
N VAL A 243 32.07 -64.32 81.67
CA VAL A 243 33.17 -63.64 82.37
C VAL A 243 33.41 -64.26 83.74
N GLN A 244 32.35 -64.60 84.49
CA GLN A 244 32.48 -65.29 85.79
C GLN A 244 33.08 -66.69 85.61
N ASP A 245 32.60 -67.48 84.65
CA ASP A 245 33.11 -68.83 84.38
C ASP A 245 34.59 -68.80 83.96
N VAL A 246 34.97 -67.86 83.08
CA VAL A 246 36.37 -67.65 82.69
C VAL A 246 37.22 -67.25 83.89
N TRP A 247 36.71 -66.39 84.78
CA TRP A 247 37.43 -65.99 85.99
C TRP A 247 37.64 -67.16 86.96
N VAL A 248 36.60 -67.98 87.19
CA VAL A 248 36.70 -69.20 88.02
C VAL A 248 37.71 -70.16 87.40
N ASN A 249 37.62 -70.43 86.10
CA ASN A 249 38.54 -71.31 85.38
C ASN A 249 39.98 -70.77 85.42
N MET A 250 40.18 -69.46 85.27
CA MET A 250 41.49 -68.82 85.41
C MET A 250 42.06 -69.03 86.81
N LYS A 251 41.23 -68.87 87.86
CA LYS A 251 41.64 -69.08 89.26
C LYS A 251 41.94 -70.55 89.57
N GLU A 252 41.18 -71.48 89.00
CA GLU A 252 41.44 -72.92 89.10
C GLU A 252 42.72 -73.32 88.38
N ARG A 253 42.97 -72.78 87.18
CA ARG A 253 44.22 -72.96 86.45
C ARG A 253 45.40 -72.38 87.23
N GLU A 254 45.26 -71.19 87.81
CA GLU A 254 46.28 -70.59 88.67
C GLU A 254 46.60 -71.50 89.87
N ARG A 255 45.58 -71.98 90.60
CA ARG A 255 45.77 -72.95 91.71
C ARG A 255 46.41 -74.26 91.25
N SER A 256 46.03 -74.76 90.08
CA SER A 256 46.57 -76.00 89.49
C SER A 256 48.02 -75.82 89.07
N LEU A 257 48.36 -74.68 88.47
CA LEU A 257 49.73 -74.30 88.13
C LEU A 257 50.58 -74.12 89.37
N ASP A 258 50.08 -73.47 90.43
CA ASP A 258 50.80 -73.37 91.70
C ASP A 258 51.03 -74.73 92.35
N SER A 259 50.03 -75.62 92.29
CA SER A 259 50.19 -77.00 92.76
C SER A 259 51.20 -77.78 91.93
N ALA A 260 51.19 -77.62 90.61
CA ALA A 260 52.17 -78.21 89.71
C ALA A 260 53.56 -77.63 89.93
N ARG A 261 53.70 -76.32 90.15
CA ARG A 261 54.96 -75.65 90.49
C ARG A 261 55.52 -76.16 91.81
N LYS A 262 54.69 -76.35 92.84
CA LYS A 262 55.11 -76.97 94.11
C LYS A 262 55.60 -78.40 93.88
N LYS A 263 54.85 -79.23 93.14
CA LYS A 263 55.30 -80.59 92.79
C LYS A 263 56.58 -80.61 91.97
N VAL A 264 56.74 -79.69 91.02
CA VAL A 264 57.97 -79.54 90.22
C VAL A 264 59.10 -79.07 91.10
N GLU A 265 58.87 -78.17 92.05
CA GLU A 265 59.88 -77.73 93.03
C GLU A 265 60.27 -78.90 93.95
N ASP A 266 59.32 -79.71 94.42
CA ASP A 266 59.60 -80.91 95.22
C ASP A 266 60.42 -81.92 94.41
N VAL A 267 60.03 -82.19 93.16
CA VAL A 267 60.75 -83.06 92.22
C VAL A 267 62.10 -82.44 91.85
N TRP A 268 62.21 -81.13 91.75
CA TRP A 268 63.45 -80.42 91.44
C TRP A 268 64.39 -80.45 92.64
N GLN A 269 63.92 -80.29 93.87
CA GLN A 269 64.72 -80.47 95.08
C GLN A 269 65.15 -81.93 95.25
N TYR A 270 64.27 -82.88 94.91
CA TYR A 270 64.60 -84.30 94.86
C TYR A 270 65.62 -84.61 93.75
N ALA A 271 65.45 -84.07 92.55
CA ALA A 271 66.38 -84.23 91.43
C ALA A 271 67.71 -83.53 91.72
N LYS A 272 67.71 -82.36 92.35
CA LYS A 272 68.90 -81.61 92.76
C LYS A 272 69.64 -82.32 93.90
N SER A 273 68.95 -83.12 94.72
CA SER A 273 69.59 -84.03 95.69
C SER A 273 70.12 -85.32 95.04
N LEU A 274 69.57 -85.72 93.89
CA LEU A 274 69.99 -86.91 93.11
C LEU A 274 71.05 -86.64 92.04
N VAL A 275 71.15 -85.41 91.52
CA VAL A 275 72.00 -85.11 90.36
C VAL A 275 73.35 -84.54 90.79
N ARG A 276 74.34 -85.43 90.76
CA ARG A 276 75.69 -85.12 90.28
C ARG A 276 75.73 -85.36 88.77
N ILE A 277 76.04 -84.29 88.02
CA ILE A 277 76.90 -84.26 86.81
C ILE A 277 76.34 -84.87 85.50
N GLU A 278 76.44 -84.04 84.43
CA GLU A 278 76.46 -84.35 82.97
C GLU A 278 75.22 -85.04 82.36
N SER A 279 74.79 -84.88 81.11
CA SER A 279 74.96 -83.99 79.94
C SER A 279 73.99 -84.59 78.89
N ASP A 280 73.30 -83.80 78.05
CA ASP A 280 73.12 -84.06 76.59
C ASP A 280 71.95 -83.31 75.92
N THR A 281 72.07 -83.25 74.60
CA THR A 281 71.66 -82.23 73.66
C THR A 281 70.68 -82.76 72.59
N ASN A 282 70.02 -81.80 71.91
CA ASN A 282 69.49 -81.80 70.53
C ASN A 282 68.13 -82.45 70.18
N ILE A 283 67.22 -81.63 69.60
CA ILE A 283 66.31 -81.99 68.46
C ILE A 283 66.05 -80.74 67.56
N MET A 284 66.22 -80.87 66.24
CA MET A 284 65.95 -79.89 65.14
C MET A 284 64.65 -80.19 64.35
N GLY A 285 64.11 -79.22 63.56
CA GLY A 285 63.18 -79.45 62.42
C GLY A 285 62.80 -78.20 61.56
N LYS A 286 62.73 -78.31 60.21
CA LYS A 286 62.54 -77.28 59.12
C LYS A 286 61.15 -77.31 58.40
N LYS A 287 60.76 -76.27 57.64
CA LYS A 287 59.62 -76.18 56.65
C LYS A 287 59.92 -75.20 55.47
N ASP A 288 59.50 -75.51 54.23
CA ASP A 288 59.32 -74.61 53.04
C ASP A 288 58.43 -75.32 51.97
N ASP A 289 57.45 -74.65 51.31
CA ASP A 289 56.71 -75.10 50.06
C ASP A 289 55.54 -74.15 49.58
N THR A 290 55.72 -72.84 49.31
CA THR A 290 54.59 -71.95 48.85
C THR A 290 54.85 -70.98 47.68
N VAL A 291 55.99 -71.02 46.99
CA VAL A 291 56.38 -69.94 46.04
C VAL A 291 56.07 -70.25 44.56
N GLU A 292 55.91 -71.52 44.16
CA GLU A 292 55.87 -71.88 42.73
C GLU A 292 54.50 -71.67 42.02
N ASP A 293 53.39 -71.55 42.75
CA ASP A 293 52.04 -71.47 42.16
C ASP A 293 51.64 -70.06 41.68
N GLU A 294 52.17 -68.99 42.29
CA GLU A 294 51.89 -67.60 41.91
C GLU A 294 52.52 -67.24 40.55
N ASP A 295 53.73 -67.75 40.29
CA ASP A 295 54.51 -67.50 39.06
C ASP A 295 53.86 -68.10 37.81
N ARG A 296 53.08 -69.19 37.94
CA ARG A 296 52.36 -69.78 36.82
C ARG A 296 51.15 -68.95 36.38
N ARG A 297 50.43 -68.35 37.34
CA ARG A 297 49.24 -67.53 37.03
C ARG A 297 49.59 -66.25 36.29
N LEU A 298 50.70 -65.61 36.68
CA LEU A 298 51.17 -64.38 36.01
C LEU A 298 51.56 -64.63 34.55
N LYS A 299 52.18 -65.78 34.24
CA LYS A 299 52.56 -66.13 32.86
C LYS A 299 51.35 -66.31 31.94
N GLN A 300 50.29 -66.95 32.44
CA GLN A 300 49.04 -67.11 31.67
C GLN A 300 48.38 -65.76 31.37
N GLN A 301 48.37 -64.84 32.33
CA GLN A 301 47.81 -63.50 32.13
C GLN A 301 48.60 -62.66 31.11
N ILE A 302 49.92 -62.80 31.07
CA ILE A 302 50.77 -62.11 30.09
C ILE A 302 50.46 -62.63 28.67
N GLU A 303 50.33 -63.94 28.50
CA GLU A 303 50.03 -64.57 27.21
C GLU A 303 48.64 -64.17 26.68
N GLU A 304 47.64 -64.07 27.56
CA GLU A 304 46.31 -63.55 27.21
C GLU A 304 46.36 -62.09 26.74
N LEU A 305 47.13 -61.23 27.43
CA LEU A 305 47.26 -59.82 27.06
C LEU A 305 48.00 -59.64 25.72
N GLU A 306 49.06 -60.42 25.47
CA GLU A 306 49.78 -60.40 24.19
C GLU A 306 48.88 -60.81 23.02
N ASN A 307 48.03 -61.82 23.21
CA ASN A 307 47.06 -62.22 22.20
C ASN A 307 46.05 -61.09 21.88
N ILE A 308 45.56 -60.38 22.91
CA ILE A 308 44.66 -59.23 22.71
C ILE A 308 45.35 -58.10 21.94
N PHE A 309 46.60 -57.78 22.28
CA PHE A 309 47.37 -56.74 21.58
C PHE A 309 47.67 -57.10 20.13
N ASN A 310 47.92 -58.37 19.82
CA ASN A 310 48.10 -58.86 18.45
C ASN A 310 46.83 -58.66 17.61
N VAL A 311 45.66 -59.04 18.14
CA VAL A 311 44.37 -58.82 17.47
C VAL A 311 44.11 -57.32 17.23
N MET A 312 44.42 -56.48 18.22
CA MET A 312 44.22 -55.03 18.10
C MET A 312 45.19 -54.39 17.08
N LYS A 313 46.42 -54.91 16.99
CA LYS A 313 47.43 -54.52 16.00
C LYS A 313 47.00 -54.86 14.57
N GLU A 314 46.45 -56.06 14.35
CA GLU A 314 45.94 -56.50 13.05
C GLU A 314 44.70 -55.71 12.62
N THR A 315 43.73 -55.52 13.52
CA THR A 315 42.48 -54.81 13.23
C THR A 315 42.70 -53.33 12.94
N MET A 316 43.64 -52.68 13.62
CA MET A 316 43.98 -51.27 13.36
C MET A 316 45.07 -51.06 12.30
N LEU A 317 45.61 -52.15 11.73
CA LEU A 317 46.66 -52.15 10.71
C LEU A 317 47.92 -51.37 11.14
N ILE A 318 48.40 -51.63 12.35
CA ILE A 318 49.50 -50.88 12.97
C ILE A 318 50.81 -51.68 12.94
N ARG A 319 51.96 -51.01 12.73
CA ARG A 319 53.27 -51.69 12.62
C ARG A 319 53.91 -52.03 13.97
N SER A 320 53.75 -51.19 15.00
CA SER A 320 54.27 -51.41 16.37
C SER A 320 53.21 -51.18 17.45
N TYR A 321 53.41 -51.75 18.64
CA TYR A 321 52.51 -51.53 19.78
C TYR A 321 52.55 -50.08 20.30
N GLU A 322 53.63 -49.33 20.08
CA GLU A 322 53.72 -47.92 20.46
C GLU A 322 52.77 -47.04 19.65
N GLU A 323 52.62 -47.31 18.35
CA GLU A 323 51.68 -46.57 17.49
C GLU A 323 50.21 -46.86 17.86
N LEU A 324 49.93 -48.05 18.44
CA LEU A 324 48.61 -48.38 18.97
C LEU A 324 48.21 -47.45 20.13
N PHE A 325 49.12 -47.22 21.08
CA PHE A 325 48.85 -46.33 22.21
C PHE A 325 48.61 -44.89 21.76
N VAL A 326 49.40 -44.37 20.81
CA VAL A 326 49.22 -43.01 20.27
C VAL A 326 47.85 -42.86 19.60
N ARG A 327 47.41 -43.85 18.81
CA ARG A 327 46.08 -43.80 18.16
C ARG A 327 44.93 -43.91 19.15
N LEU A 328 45.07 -44.74 20.18
CA LEU A 328 44.07 -44.86 21.24
C LEU A 328 43.98 -43.55 22.06
N GLU A 329 45.10 -42.90 22.35
CA GLU A 329 45.12 -41.58 22.99
C GLU A 329 44.46 -40.52 22.11
N ASP A 330 44.76 -40.48 20.81
CA ASP A 330 44.14 -39.54 19.89
C ASP A 330 42.63 -39.81 19.73
N GLN A 331 42.21 -41.07 19.72
CA GLN A 331 40.80 -41.45 19.72
C GLN A 331 40.11 -41.02 21.02
N MET A 332 40.78 -41.13 22.17
CA MET A 332 40.27 -40.62 23.44
C MET A 332 40.12 -39.09 23.42
N LYS A 333 41.14 -38.36 22.96
CA LYS A 333 41.08 -36.88 22.82
C LYS A 333 39.97 -36.44 21.87
N GLN A 334 39.79 -37.15 20.74
CA GLN A 334 38.70 -36.89 19.81
C GLN A 334 37.33 -37.17 20.43
N ARG A 335 37.21 -38.27 21.18
CA ARG A 335 35.98 -38.62 21.91
C ARG A 335 35.63 -37.52 22.91
N GLU A 336 36.59 -37.07 23.71
CA GLU A 336 36.41 -35.98 24.68
C GLU A 336 36.00 -34.66 24.01
N ARG A 337 36.66 -34.29 22.91
CA ARG A 337 36.29 -33.10 22.14
C ARG A 337 34.86 -33.19 21.59
N LEU A 338 34.46 -34.36 21.10
CA LEU A 338 33.11 -34.59 20.58
C LEU A 338 32.05 -34.59 21.69
N THR A 339 32.33 -35.19 22.85
CA THR A 339 31.42 -35.11 24.00
C THR A 339 31.30 -33.69 24.53
N GLU A 340 32.37 -32.91 24.56
CA GLU A 340 32.30 -31.48 24.89
C GLU A 340 31.44 -30.69 23.91
N LEU A 341 31.64 -30.88 22.60
CA LEU A 341 30.82 -30.24 21.56
C LEU A 341 29.35 -30.63 21.67
N TYR A 342 29.08 -31.91 21.92
CA TYR A 342 27.74 -32.41 22.16
C TYR A 342 27.11 -31.73 23.38
N ASN A 343 27.82 -31.65 24.49
CA ASN A 343 27.36 -31.00 25.72
C ASN A 343 27.11 -29.50 25.52
N ARG A 344 27.94 -28.79 24.72
CA ARG A 344 27.71 -27.39 24.36
C ARG A 344 26.44 -27.24 23.53
N ASN A 345 26.26 -28.04 22.48
CA ASN A 345 25.05 -28.03 21.66
C ASN A 345 23.79 -28.35 22.48
N LEU A 346 23.88 -29.26 23.45
CA LEU A 346 22.77 -29.61 24.33
C LEU A 346 22.39 -28.42 25.24
N LYS A 347 23.39 -27.71 25.79
CA LYS A 347 23.19 -26.47 26.54
C LYS A 347 22.56 -25.38 25.68
N ASP A 348 23.04 -25.18 24.45
CA ASP A 348 22.49 -24.18 23.52
C ASP A 348 21.06 -24.51 23.13
N ARG A 349 20.77 -25.78 22.84
CA ARG A 349 19.40 -26.26 22.57
C ARG A 349 18.49 -25.98 23.76
N ASN A 350 18.91 -26.31 24.97
CA ASN A 350 18.13 -26.08 26.18
C ASN A 350 17.95 -24.58 26.47
N PHE A 351 18.95 -23.76 26.18
CA PHE A 351 18.86 -22.30 26.29
C PHE A 351 17.83 -21.72 25.32
N VAL A 352 17.84 -22.17 24.05
CA VAL A 352 16.83 -21.77 23.05
C VAL A 352 15.44 -22.26 23.46
N LEU A 353 15.32 -23.49 23.96
CA LEU A 353 14.07 -24.04 24.47
C LEU A 353 13.52 -23.23 25.64
N ASN A 354 14.38 -22.84 26.60
CA ASN A 354 13.99 -22.01 27.73
C ASN A 354 13.56 -20.61 27.29
N LYS A 355 14.24 -20.01 26.30
CA LYS A 355 13.82 -18.73 25.70
C LYS A 355 12.45 -18.84 25.03
N LYS A 356 12.21 -19.93 24.29
CA LYS A 356 10.91 -20.21 23.68
C LYS A 356 9.82 -20.34 24.75
N ASN A 357 10.04 -21.16 25.78
CA ASN A 357 9.10 -21.35 26.88
C ASN A 357 8.81 -20.03 27.61
N HIS A 358 9.84 -19.19 27.84
CA HIS A 358 9.66 -17.88 28.43
C HIS A 358 8.84 -16.94 27.53
N ALA A 359 9.08 -16.95 26.21
CA ALA A 359 8.32 -16.18 25.25
C ALA A 359 6.85 -16.65 25.16
N GLU A 360 6.60 -17.95 25.22
CA GLU A 360 5.25 -18.53 25.29
C GLU A 360 4.52 -18.12 26.56
N LEU A 361 5.19 -18.16 27.72
CA LEU A 361 4.62 -17.65 28.98
C LEU A 361 4.34 -16.15 28.92
N MET A 362 5.24 -15.34 28.34
CA MET A 362 5.01 -13.91 28.12
C MET A 362 3.83 -13.67 27.19
N LEU A 363 3.69 -14.45 26.12
CA LEU A 363 2.58 -14.36 25.18
C LEU A 363 1.26 -14.71 25.86
N GLN A 364 1.19 -15.80 26.64
CA GLN A 364 0.00 -16.15 27.42
C GLN A 364 -0.33 -15.05 28.44
N ASN A 365 0.68 -14.53 29.14
CA ASN A 365 0.49 -13.41 30.05
C ASN A 365 -0.05 -12.18 29.33
N LEU A 366 0.44 -11.84 28.14
CA LEU A 366 -0.08 -10.72 27.34
C LEU A 366 -1.48 -11.00 26.79
N GLU A 367 -1.79 -12.23 26.43
CA GLU A 367 -3.11 -12.64 25.94
C GLU A 367 -4.19 -12.53 27.02
N HIS A 368 -3.83 -12.87 28.26
CA HIS A 368 -4.72 -12.89 29.42
C HIS A 368 -4.61 -11.65 30.32
N SER A 369 -3.58 -10.82 30.13
CA SER A 369 -3.45 -9.53 30.81
C SER A 369 -4.46 -8.54 30.21
N MET A 370 -5.42 -8.15 31.05
CA MET A 370 -6.47 -7.16 30.75
C MET A 370 -5.89 -5.73 30.73
N VAL A 371 -4.75 -5.52 30.08
CA VAL A 371 -4.19 -4.18 29.86
C VAL A 371 -4.92 -3.55 28.67
N SER A 372 -5.44 -2.34 28.87
CA SER A 372 -6.27 -1.62 27.89
C SER A 372 -5.56 -1.35 26.55
N THR A 373 -4.23 -1.41 26.51
CA THR A 373 -3.43 -1.27 25.27
C THR A 373 -3.46 -2.54 24.41
N THR A 374 -3.50 -3.73 25.02
CA THR A 374 -3.53 -5.00 24.30
C THR A 374 -4.90 -5.26 23.67
N THR A 375 -5.98 -4.85 24.34
CA THR A 375 -7.33 -4.92 23.77
C THR A 375 -7.49 -3.95 22.61
N LYS A 376 -6.99 -2.71 22.72
CA LYS A 376 -6.92 -1.73 21.63
C LYS A 376 -6.14 -2.27 20.42
N TYR A 377 -4.98 -2.86 20.65
CA TYR A 377 -4.19 -3.48 19.58
C TYR A 377 -4.94 -4.64 18.91
N LYS A 378 -5.62 -5.51 19.68
CA LYS A 378 -6.45 -6.60 19.12
C LYS A 378 -7.62 -6.06 18.29
N THR A 379 -8.27 -4.97 18.72
CA THR A 379 -9.36 -4.35 17.97
C THR A 379 -8.85 -3.66 16.70
N GLU A 380 -7.73 -2.95 16.77
CA GLU A 380 -7.09 -2.32 15.60
C GLU A 380 -6.62 -3.36 14.59
N LYS A 381 -6.02 -4.46 15.06
CA LYS A 381 -5.62 -5.58 14.21
C LYS A 381 -6.82 -6.18 13.47
N LYS A 382 -7.94 -6.41 14.17
CA LYS A 382 -9.17 -6.92 13.54
C LYS A 382 -9.72 -5.93 12.51
N ALA A 383 -9.81 -4.65 12.86
CA ALA A 383 -10.27 -3.61 11.93
C ALA A 383 -9.37 -3.47 10.70
N MET A 384 -8.05 -3.63 10.85
CA MET A 384 -7.11 -3.60 9.73
C MET A 384 -7.24 -4.84 8.85
N LEU A 385 -7.47 -6.03 9.43
CA LEU A 385 -7.73 -7.24 8.65
C LEU A 385 -9.03 -7.15 7.85
N GLU A 386 -10.11 -6.64 8.46
CA GLU A 386 -11.38 -6.39 7.77
C GLU A 386 -11.21 -5.39 6.60
N LYS A 387 -10.41 -4.34 6.78
CA LYS A 387 -10.06 -3.39 5.70
C LYS A 387 -9.29 -4.07 4.57
N ILE A 388 -8.32 -4.93 4.89
CA ILE A 388 -7.56 -5.67 3.89
C ILE A 388 -8.48 -6.62 3.11
N GLU A 389 -9.40 -7.31 3.79
CA GLU A 389 -10.37 -8.19 3.14
C GLU A 389 -11.34 -7.40 2.23
N ALA A 390 -11.78 -6.22 2.67
CA ALA A 390 -12.62 -5.34 1.85
C ALA A 390 -11.88 -4.80 0.61
N GLU A 391 -10.60 -4.45 0.73
CA GLU A 391 -9.77 -4.07 -0.43
C GLU A 391 -9.56 -5.25 -1.39
N LYS A 392 -9.29 -6.46 -0.87
CA LYS A 392 -9.16 -7.66 -1.71
C LYS A 392 -10.44 -7.99 -2.48
N LYS A 393 -11.61 -7.80 -1.86
CA LYS A 393 -12.90 -7.95 -2.56
C LYS A 393 -13.03 -6.93 -3.69
N ARG A 394 -12.74 -5.65 -3.42
CA ARG A 394 -12.75 -4.60 -4.45
C ARG A 394 -11.78 -4.87 -5.60
N GLU A 395 -10.61 -5.42 -5.30
CA GLU A 395 -9.64 -5.82 -6.33
C GLU A 395 -10.19 -6.96 -7.21
N ALA A 396 -10.82 -7.97 -6.59
CA ALA A 396 -11.48 -9.05 -7.32
C ALA A 396 -12.64 -8.54 -8.20
N ASP A 397 -13.49 -7.67 -7.67
CA ASP A 397 -14.60 -7.06 -8.41
C ASP A 397 -14.08 -6.24 -9.61
N ASN A 398 -13.04 -5.42 -9.40
CA ASN A 398 -12.42 -4.65 -10.49
C ASN A 398 -11.80 -5.55 -11.56
N ASN A 399 -11.16 -6.66 -11.18
CA ASN A 399 -10.62 -7.61 -12.15
C ASN A 399 -11.74 -8.27 -12.97
N SER A 400 -12.86 -8.65 -12.34
CA SER A 400 -14.02 -9.17 -13.08
C SER A 400 -14.64 -8.12 -14.04
N LEU A 401 -14.65 -6.84 -13.65
CA LEU A 401 -15.08 -5.74 -14.52
C LEU A 401 -14.12 -5.51 -15.70
N ILE A 402 -12.82 -5.72 -15.50
CA ILE A 402 -11.83 -5.65 -16.59
C ILE A 402 -12.03 -6.82 -17.56
N GLU A 403 -12.26 -8.04 -17.06
CA GLU A 403 -12.53 -9.23 -17.88
C GLU A 403 -13.79 -9.03 -18.74
N THR A 404 -14.91 -8.67 -18.12
CA THR A 404 -16.19 -8.42 -18.83
C THR A 404 -16.09 -7.28 -19.85
N ARG A 405 -15.39 -6.18 -19.53
CA ARG A 405 -15.11 -5.09 -20.49
C ARG A 405 -14.19 -5.55 -21.62
N GLY A 406 -13.20 -6.38 -21.30
CA GLY A 406 -12.27 -6.96 -22.27
C GLY A 406 -13.00 -7.85 -23.28
N GLU A 407 -13.89 -8.73 -22.80
CA GLU A 407 -14.76 -9.56 -23.62
C GLU A 407 -15.67 -8.72 -24.53
N LEU A 408 -16.31 -7.67 -23.97
CA LEU A 408 -17.16 -6.78 -24.76
C LEU A 408 -16.37 -6.06 -25.86
N LEU A 409 -15.17 -5.55 -25.57
CA LEU A 409 -14.32 -4.90 -26.55
C LEU A 409 -13.86 -5.88 -27.65
N MET A 410 -13.57 -7.13 -27.28
CA MET A 410 -13.25 -8.19 -28.23
C MET A 410 -14.44 -8.49 -29.15
N ASN A 411 -15.65 -8.59 -28.59
CA ASN A 411 -16.89 -8.79 -29.34
C ASN A 411 -17.16 -7.62 -30.31
N ILE A 412 -17.02 -6.37 -29.86
CA ILE A 412 -17.18 -5.18 -30.71
C ILE A 412 -16.14 -5.19 -31.83
N ARG A 413 -14.89 -5.51 -31.54
CA ARG A 413 -13.82 -5.59 -32.55
C ARG A 413 -14.09 -6.69 -33.57
N ALA A 414 -14.53 -7.86 -33.13
CA ALA A 414 -14.92 -8.96 -34.01
C ALA A 414 -16.10 -8.57 -34.91
N ALA A 415 -17.12 -7.91 -34.35
CA ALA A 415 -18.26 -7.39 -35.12
C ALA A 415 -17.86 -6.33 -36.15
N LEU A 416 -16.96 -5.41 -35.78
CA LEU A 416 -16.41 -4.40 -36.70
C LEU A 416 -15.56 -5.02 -37.82
N GLN A 417 -14.77 -6.05 -37.51
CA GLN A 417 -14.02 -6.79 -38.52
C GLN A 417 -14.96 -7.57 -39.46
N ASN A 418 -16.02 -8.18 -38.93
CA ASN A 418 -17.06 -8.83 -39.73
C ASN A 418 -17.81 -7.83 -40.63
N MET A 419 -18.13 -6.64 -40.12
CA MET A 419 -18.71 -5.58 -40.95
C MET A 419 -17.71 -5.11 -42.02
N SER A 420 -16.44 -4.94 -41.68
CA SER A 420 -15.41 -4.54 -42.66
C SER A 420 -15.24 -5.58 -43.77
N SER A 421 -15.29 -6.88 -43.44
CA SER A 421 -15.20 -7.97 -44.40
C SER A 421 -16.43 -8.03 -45.33
N MET A 422 -17.64 -7.80 -44.81
CA MET A 422 -18.85 -7.67 -45.64
C MET A 422 -18.81 -6.44 -46.56
N LEU A 423 -18.13 -5.37 -46.15
CA LEU A 423 -18.03 -4.11 -46.89
C LEU A 423 -16.83 -4.03 -47.85
N VAL A 424 -16.06 -5.11 -48.04
CA VAL A 424 -14.89 -5.15 -48.94
C VAL A 424 -15.26 -4.80 -50.39
N CYS A 425 -16.46 -5.17 -50.83
CA CYS A 425 -16.90 -4.96 -52.23
C CYS A 425 -17.43 -3.54 -52.52
N VAL A 426 -17.49 -2.64 -51.54
CA VAL A 426 -18.04 -1.29 -51.71
C VAL A 426 -17.01 -0.37 -52.39
N LYS A 427 -17.24 -0.07 -53.67
CA LYS A 427 -16.47 0.92 -54.43
C LYS A 427 -17.15 2.28 -54.41
N ALA A 428 -16.38 3.36 -54.31
CA ALA A 428 -16.90 4.71 -54.55
C ALA A 428 -17.40 4.81 -55.99
N ALA A 429 -18.69 5.05 -56.18
CA ALA A 429 -19.27 5.21 -57.51
C ALA A 429 -18.62 6.40 -58.23
N LYS A 430 -18.07 6.17 -59.43
CA LYS A 430 -17.69 7.25 -60.34
C LYS A 430 -18.97 8.00 -60.70
N SER A 431 -19.08 9.25 -60.28
CA SER A 431 -20.24 10.09 -60.52
C SER A 431 -20.53 10.22 -62.02
N ALA A 432 -21.56 9.54 -62.50
CA ALA A 432 -22.21 9.85 -63.76
C ALA A 432 -23.48 10.66 -63.49
N GLY A 433 -23.48 11.93 -63.92
CA GLY A 433 -24.69 12.63 -64.36
C GLY A 433 -25.69 13.14 -63.31
N LYS A 434 -25.68 14.47 -63.15
CA LYS A 434 -26.84 15.37 -62.92
C LYS A 434 -27.77 15.11 -61.71
N GLY A 435 -27.64 15.98 -60.70
CA GLY A 435 -28.68 16.33 -59.73
C GLY A 435 -28.16 17.45 -58.83
N LYS A 436 -28.71 18.67 -58.94
CA LYS A 436 -28.12 19.89 -58.37
C LYS A 436 -28.56 20.17 -56.92
N ASP A 437 -29.40 19.33 -56.32
CA ASP A 437 -30.06 19.66 -55.05
C ASP A 437 -29.62 18.83 -53.83
N SER A 438 -28.81 17.78 -53.99
CA SER A 438 -28.31 16.99 -52.86
C SER A 438 -26.98 17.46 -52.27
N ARG A 439 -26.35 18.51 -52.82
CA ARG A 439 -25.02 19.01 -52.38
C ARG A 439 -25.02 19.91 -51.14
N LYS A 440 -26.19 20.24 -50.57
CA LYS A 440 -26.27 21.07 -49.35
C LYS A 440 -26.28 20.26 -48.05
N ALA A 441 -26.94 19.11 -48.01
CA ALA A 441 -27.08 18.34 -46.77
C ALA A 441 -25.78 17.65 -46.31
N ALA A 442 -24.94 17.19 -47.25
CA ALA A 442 -23.68 16.52 -46.92
C ALA A 442 -22.55 17.48 -46.48
N ARG A 443 -22.69 18.80 -46.70
CA ARG A 443 -21.68 19.80 -46.31
C ARG A 443 -21.86 20.34 -44.90
N GLU A 444 -23.05 20.20 -44.29
CA GLU A 444 -23.32 20.78 -42.97
C GLU A 444 -22.93 19.88 -41.79
N LEU A 445 -22.64 18.59 -42.02
CA LEU A 445 -22.24 17.64 -40.97
C LEU A 445 -20.72 17.46 -40.83
N ASP A 446 -19.93 17.73 -41.87
CA ASP A 446 -18.46 17.59 -41.85
C ASP A 446 -17.75 18.85 -41.29
N ASP A 447 -18.43 20.01 -41.30
CA ASP A 447 -17.87 21.30 -40.86
C ASP A 447 -17.80 21.47 -39.33
N LYS A 448 -18.22 20.48 -38.53
CA LYS A 448 -18.19 20.56 -37.05
C LYS A 448 -17.04 19.81 -36.37
N VAL A 449 -16.18 19.10 -37.11
CA VAL A 449 -15.06 18.34 -36.53
C VAL A 449 -13.67 18.78 -37.01
N GLU A 450 -13.54 19.64 -38.03
CA GLU A 450 -12.21 20.05 -38.50
C GLU A 450 -11.64 21.30 -37.80
N ILE A 451 -10.62 21.06 -36.97
CA ILE A 451 -9.64 22.05 -36.55
C ILE A 451 -8.93 22.57 -37.81
N LYS A 452 -8.91 23.90 -37.95
CA LYS A 452 -8.28 24.69 -39.03
C LYS A 452 -6.92 24.10 -39.45
N ALA A 453 -6.88 23.45 -40.61
CA ALA A 453 -5.66 23.07 -41.31
C ALA A 453 -5.63 23.75 -42.68
N ASP A 454 -4.46 24.26 -43.05
CA ASP A 454 -4.17 25.11 -44.21
C ASP A 454 -4.74 24.64 -45.55
N ASP A 455 -5.24 25.60 -46.33
CA ASP A 455 -5.83 25.41 -47.67
C ASP A 455 -4.85 24.84 -48.73
N ARG A 456 -3.56 24.70 -48.41
CA ARG A 456 -2.57 24.04 -49.28
C ARG A 456 -2.60 22.51 -49.18
N ALA A 457 -3.05 21.92 -48.07
CA ALA A 457 -3.11 20.47 -47.88
C ALA A 457 -4.31 19.79 -48.58
N LYS A 458 -5.33 20.57 -49.00
CA LYS A 458 -6.54 20.05 -49.66
C LYS A 458 -6.28 19.56 -51.09
N LYS A 459 -5.30 20.14 -51.81
CA LYS A 459 -5.03 19.81 -53.22
C LYS A 459 -4.21 18.53 -53.42
N ASP A 460 -3.37 18.18 -52.44
CA ASP A 460 -2.57 16.97 -52.48
C ASP A 460 -3.38 15.73 -52.04
N ARG A 461 -4.35 15.91 -51.13
CA ARG A 461 -5.28 14.85 -50.70
C ARG A 461 -6.27 14.40 -51.78
N GLU A 462 -6.63 15.27 -52.74
CA GLU A 462 -7.50 14.88 -53.86
C GLU A 462 -6.81 13.92 -54.84
N LYS A 463 -5.48 14.02 -55.00
CA LYS A 463 -4.70 13.14 -55.90
C LYS A 463 -4.42 11.76 -55.30
N GLU A 464 -4.35 11.62 -53.97
CA GLU A 464 -4.24 10.31 -53.31
C GLU A 464 -5.56 9.52 -53.28
N ARG A 465 -6.70 10.19 -53.41
CA ARG A 465 -8.03 9.53 -53.43
C ARG A 465 -8.28 8.71 -54.70
N GLU A 466 -7.54 8.96 -55.78
CA GLU A 466 -7.73 8.27 -57.07
C GLU A 466 -7.04 6.90 -57.16
N LYS A 467 -6.27 6.48 -56.14
CA LYS A 467 -5.40 5.28 -56.21
C LYS A 467 -5.72 4.14 -55.22
N ARG A 468 -6.92 4.08 -54.62
CA ARG A 468 -7.27 3.00 -53.69
C ARG A 468 -7.99 1.84 -54.38
N THR A 469 -7.25 0.77 -54.63
CA THR A 469 -7.76 -0.55 -55.07
C THR A 469 -8.23 -1.38 -53.87
N CYS A 470 -8.97 -2.46 -54.14
CA CYS A 470 -9.73 -3.29 -53.20
C CYS A 470 -8.95 -4.04 -52.09
N ASP A 471 -7.67 -3.72 -51.86
CA ASP A 471 -6.77 -4.43 -50.95
C ASP A 471 -6.19 -3.49 -49.88
N ASP A 472 -7.05 -2.69 -49.22
CA ASP A 472 -6.63 -2.03 -47.99
C ASP A 472 -6.46 -3.13 -46.91
N PRO A 473 -5.29 -3.26 -46.25
CA PRO A 473 -5.07 -4.29 -45.25
C PRO A 473 -6.12 -4.16 -44.14
N ILE A 474 -6.63 -5.30 -43.65
CA ILE A 474 -7.56 -5.33 -42.51
C ILE A 474 -6.78 -4.79 -41.31
N GLU A 475 -7.05 -3.53 -40.96
CA GLU A 475 -6.41 -2.88 -39.83
C GLU A 475 -6.77 -3.63 -38.54
N THR A 476 -5.78 -3.76 -37.65
CA THR A 476 -5.97 -4.44 -36.37
C THR A 476 -6.45 -3.48 -35.28
N ASP A 477 -6.28 -2.17 -35.44
CA ASP A 477 -6.74 -1.22 -34.43
C ASP A 477 -8.26 -0.99 -34.51
N GLY A 478 -8.98 -1.13 -33.39
CA GLY A 478 -10.45 -1.09 -33.35
C GLY A 478 -11.04 0.26 -33.78
N LEU A 479 -10.36 1.36 -33.48
CA LEU A 479 -10.76 2.70 -33.91
C LEU A 479 -10.54 2.90 -35.42
N ALA A 480 -9.49 2.30 -35.96
CA ALA A 480 -9.15 2.39 -37.38
C ALA A 480 -10.15 1.56 -38.22
N VAL A 481 -10.49 0.34 -37.75
CA VAL A 481 -11.56 -0.49 -38.34
C VAL A 481 -12.91 0.23 -38.28
N LEU A 482 -13.26 0.88 -37.17
CA LEU A 482 -14.48 1.69 -37.06
C LEU A 482 -14.50 2.83 -38.10
N ALA A 483 -13.39 3.56 -38.26
CA ALA A 483 -13.27 4.63 -39.25
C ALA A 483 -13.36 4.10 -40.70
N GLN A 484 -12.86 2.89 -40.96
CA GLN A 484 -12.96 2.24 -42.27
C GLN A 484 -14.40 1.77 -42.56
N VAL A 485 -15.05 1.13 -41.60
CA VAL A 485 -16.45 0.67 -41.70
C VAL A 485 -17.40 1.83 -41.89
N THR A 486 -17.27 2.90 -41.10
CA THR A 486 -18.11 4.11 -41.22
C THR A 486 -17.97 4.78 -42.59
N LYS A 487 -16.75 4.95 -43.11
CA LYS A 487 -16.53 5.50 -44.47
C LYS A 487 -17.17 4.63 -45.56
N LYS A 488 -17.02 3.31 -45.47
CA LYS A 488 -17.61 2.37 -46.43
C LYS A 488 -19.13 2.31 -46.33
N ALA A 489 -19.68 2.35 -45.12
CA ALA A 489 -21.13 2.42 -44.88
C ALA A 489 -21.73 3.73 -45.43
N ILE A 490 -21.08 4.88 -45.21
CA ILE A 490 -21.49 6.16 -45.80
C ILE A 490 -21.45 6.10 -47.33
N THR A 491 -20.44 5.42 -47.90
CA THR A 491 -20.33 5.26 -49.36
C THR A 491 -21.43 4.37 -49.94
N LEU A 492 -21.84 3.31 -49.23
CA LEU A 492 -23.00 2.49 -49.57
C LEU A 492 -24.31 3.27 -49.46
N PHE A 493 -24.45 4.04 -48.39
CA PHE A 493 -25.63 4.86 -48.16
C PHE A 493 -25.77 5.96 -49.22
N ALA A 494 -24.65 6.53 -49.67
CA ALA A 494 -24.64 7.52 -50.75
C ALA A 494 -24.82 6.91 -52.15
N SER A 495 -24.45 5.64 -52.36
CA SER A 495 -24.61 4.96 -53.65
C SER A 495 -26.00 4.35 -53.85
N THR A 496 -26.70 4.09 -52.74
CA THR A 496 -28.10 3.68 -52.77
C THR A 496 -28.97 4.94 -52.73
N ASN A 497 -29.65 5.25 -53.83
CA ASN A 497 -30.70 6.28 -53.86
C ASN A 497 -31.95 5.79 -53.09
N PHE A 498 -31.80 5.38 -51.83
CA PHE A 498 -32.93 5.14 -50.95
C PHE A 498 -33.50 6.50 -50.55
N VAL A 499 -34.63 6.87 -51.14
CA VAL A 499 -35.49 7.90 -50.55
C VAL A 499 -36.03 7.30 -49.27
N LEU A 500 -35.50 7.70 -48.11
CA LEU A 500 -36.09 7.32 -46.84
C LEU A 500 -37.46 7.99 -46.74
N ASP A 501 -38.48 7.15 -46.63
CA ASP A 501 -39.83 7.58 -46.26
C ASP A 501 -39.72 8.27 -44.88
N PRO A 502 -40.23 9.49 -44.69
CA PRO A 502 -40.05 10.24 -43.45
C PRO A 502 -40.54 9.46 -42.21
N GLU A 503 -41.58 8.64 -42.37
CA GLU A 503 -42.09 7.76 -41.30
C GLU A 503 -41.11 6.64 -40.91
N LYS A 504 -40.33 6.12 -41.86
CA LYS A 504 -39.33 5.08 -41.59
C LYS A 504 -38.07 5.67 -40.95
N GLU A 505 -37.71 6.89 -41.32
CA GLU A 505 -36.62 7.62 -40.68
C GLU A 505 -36.97 7.99 -39.24
N GLU A 506 -38.21 8.43 -38.99
CA GLU A 506 -38.69 8.73 -37.64
C GLU A 506 -38.76 7.46 -36.78
N ARG A 507 -39.29 6.34 -37.30
CA ARG A 507 -39.23 5.04 -36.59
C ARG A 507 -37.81 4.55 -36.33
N ALA A 508 -36.87 4.76 -37.25
CA ALA A 508 -35.47 4.38 -37.05
C ALA A 508 -34.79 5.28 -36.00
N ARG A 509 -35.11 6.57 -35.96
CA ARG A 509 -34.67 7.50 -34.91
C ARG A 509 -35.25 7.11 -33.56
N ASP A 510 -36.54 6.77 -33.50
CA ASP A 510 -37.20 6.30 -32.28
C ASP A 510 -36.63 4.97 -31.82
N MET A 511 -36.38 4.01 -32.71
CA MET A 511 -35.71 2.75 -32.36
C MET A 511 -34.29 2.99 -31.83
N TYR A 512 -33.52 3.90 -32.44
CA TYR A 512 -32.18 4.22 -31.96
C TYR A 512 -32.22 4.96 -30.62
N GLN A 513 -33.16 5.88 -30.42
CA GLN A 513 -33.36 6.58 -29.15
C GLN A 513 -33.80 5.60 -28.05
N ASN A 514 -34.70 4.67 -28.35
CA ASN A 514 -35.13 3.62 -27.44
C ASN A 514 -33.96 2.68 -27.11
N TYR A 515 -33.18 2.25 -28.10
CA TYR A 515 -31.98 1.43 -27.86
C TYR A 515 -30.95 2.16 -26.99
N VAL A 516 -30.71 3.45 -27.23
CA VAL A 516 -29.80 4.27 -26.40
C VAL A 516 -30.37 4.49 -25.00
N ALA A 517 -31.69 4.64 -24.86
CA ALA A 517 -32.37 4.77 -23.57
C ALA A 517 -32.29 3.47 -22.77
N ASP A 518 -32.55 2.32 -23.39
CA ASP A 518 -32.43 0.99 -22.79
C ASP A 518 -30.98 0.65 -22.43
N TYR A 519 -30.03 0.97 -23.31
CA TYR A 519 -28.62 0.77 -22.99
C TYR A 519 -28.17 1.65 -21.82
N ARG A 520 -28.62 2.92 -21.75
CA ARG A 520 -28.31 3.82 -20.64
C ARG A 520 -29.04 3.46 -19.35
N SER A 521 -30.23 2.86 -19.43
CA SER A 521 -30.95 2.38 -18.26
C SER A 521 -30.27 1.12 -17.71
N GLN A 522 -29.92 0.16 -18.56
CA GLN A 522 -29.15 -1.03 -18.18
C GLN A 522 -27.76 -0.69 -17.62
N LEU A 523 -27.06 0.31 -18.17
CA LEU A 523 -25.77 0.76 -17.64
C LEU A 523 -25.88 1.46 -16.27
N LYS A 524 -27.03 2.05 -15.96
CA LYS A 524 -27.27 2.75 -14.68
C LYS A 524 -27.90 1.87 -13.60
N PHE A 525 -28.64 0.84 -13.98
CA PHE A 525 -29.44 0.03 -13.06
C PHE A 525 -29.06 -1.47 -13.07
N GLY A 526 -28.23 -1.94 -14.00
CA GLY A 526 -27.85 -3.36 -14.09
C GLY A 526 -29.03 -4.31 -14.32
N ASP A 527 -28.76 -5.62 -14.38
CA ASP A 527 -29.77 -6.69 -14.28
C ASP A 527 -30.24 -6.92 -12.83
N GLU A 528 -29.99 -5.96 -11.93
CA GLU A 528 -30.59 -5.96 -10.60
C GLU A 528 -32.03 -5.46 -10.76
N GLU A 529 -32.98 -6.31 -10.37
CA GLU A 529 -34.39 -5.95 -10.27
C GLU A 529 -34.49 -4.55 -9.68
N GLN A 530 -35.18 -3.64 -10.37
CA GLN A 530 -35.45 -2.30 -9.87
C GLN A 530 -35.86 -2.37 -8.41
N GLU A 531 -34.95 -2.03 -7.49
CA GLU A 531 -35.35 -1.58 -6.17
C GLU A 531 -36.18 -0.33 -6.46
N GLN A 532 -37.51 -0.52 -6.41
CA GLN A 532 -38.45 0.56 -6.42
C GLN A 532 -37.94 1.54 -5.37
N THR A 533 -37.51 2.70 -5.83
CA THR A 533 -37.21 3.85 -4.99
C THR A 533 -38.56 4.41 -4.53
N GLY A 534 -39.30 3.59 -3.79
CA GLY A 534 -40.35 4.01 -2.91
C GLY A 534 -39.68 4.49 -1.64
N MET A 535 -39.98 5.71 -1.23
CA MET A 535 -39.86 6.11 0.17
C MET A 535 -40.44 4.98 1.04
N TYR A 536 -39.57 4.26 1.75
CA TYR A 536 -40.01 3.38 2.82
C TYR A 536 -40.51 4.29 3.95
N PHE A 537 -41.81 4.58 3.95
CA PHE A 537 -42.48 4.78 5.22
C PHE A 537 -42.42 3.45 5.94
N GLU A 538 -41.75 3.42 7.09
CA GLU A 538 -41.82 2.32 8.04
C GLU A 538 -43.29 2.13 8.42
N HIS A 539 -44.02 1.30 7.69
CA HIS A 539 -45.22 0.67 8.23
C HIS A 539 -44.72 -0.40 9.19
N GLU A 540 -45.05 -0.17 10.45
CA GLU A 540 -44.95 -1.10 11.57
C GLU A 540 -45.04 -2.54 11.07
N THR A 541 -44.03 -3.33 11.41
CA THR A 541 -43.97 -4.76 11.14
C THR A 541 -45.28 -5.39 11.60
N VAL A 542 -46.17 -5.70 10.65
CA VAL A 542 -47.38 -6.47 10.92
C VAL A 542 -46.91 -7.84 11.39
N ASP A 543 -47.28 -8.15 12.62
CA ASP A 543 -46.97 -9.38 13.33
C ASP A 543 -47.21 -10.60 12.44
N THR A 544 -46.15 -11.37 12.18
CA THR A 544 -46.16 -12.59 11.34
C THR A 544 -47.11 -13.69 11.85
N GLY A 545 -47.72 -13.50 13.02
CA GLY A 545 -48.77 -14.35 13.58
C GLY A 545 -50.20 -14.03 13.13
N VAL A 546 -50.46 -12.92 12.42
CA VAL A 546 -51.82 -12.55 11.97
C VAL A 546 -52.05 -13.05 10.54
N PRO A 547 -52.98 -14.01 10.32
CA PRO A 547 -53.21 -14.55 8.99
C PRO A 547 -53.69 -13.46 8.03
N THR A 548 -53.03 -13.36 6.88
CA THR A 548 -53.35 -12.36 5.86
C THR A 548 -54.75 -12.59 5.28
N ARG A 549 -55.40 -11.54 4.77
CA ARG A 549 -56.74 -11.62 4.17
C ARG A 549 -56.85 -12.71 3.09
N THR A 550 -55.77 -12.96 2.37
CA THR A 550 -55.62 -14.04 1.39
C THR A 550 -55.68 -15.41 2.05
N GLU A 551 -54.96 -15.62 3.15
CA GLU A 551 -55.00 -16.86 3.94
C GLU A 551 -56.36 -17.11 4.61
N ILE A 552 -57.02 -16.06 5.09
CA ILE A 552 -58.38 -16.16 5.62
C ILE A 552 -59.37 -16.57 4.52
N LYS A 553 -59.20 -16.01 3.30
CA LYS A 553 -60.03 -16.39 2.15
C LYS A 553 -59.75 -17.80 1.65
N THR A 554 -58.50 -18.25 1.64
CA THR A 554 -58.17 -19.64 1.25
C THR A 554 -58.67 -20.64 2.29
N LYS A 555 -58.51 -20.37 3.58
CA LYS A 555 -59.08 -21.19 4.66
C LYS A 555 -60.60 -21.20 4.62
N SER A 556 -61.25 -20.06 4.40
CA SER A 556 -62.71 -20.00 4.23
C SER A 556 -63.18 -20.80 3.01
N LYS A 557 -62.45 -20.69 1.89
CA LYS A 557 -62.74 -21.47 0.68
C LYS A 557 -62.59 -22.97 0.92
N GLN A 558 -61.54 -23.40 1.63
CA GLN A 558 -61.32 -24.80 2.00
C GLN A 558 -62.40 -25.33 2.96
N ILE A 559 -62.88 -24.52 3.90
CA ILE A 559 -63.99 -24.88 4.80
C ILE A 559 -65.30 -25.02 4.01
N VAL A 560 -65.57 -24.10 3.08
CA VAL A 560 -66.75 -24.19 2.20
C VAL A 560 -66.66 -25.42 1.31
N GLU A 561 -65.51 -25.70 0.69
CA GLU A 561 -65.30 -26.88 -0.16
C GLU A 561 -65.33 -28.20 0.61
N ALA A 562 -64.98 -28.20 1.89
CA ALA A 562 -65.11 -29.37 2.76
C ALA A 562 -66.59 -29.63 3.11
N ASN A 563 -67.37 -28.57 3.34
CA ASN A 563 -68.79 -28.69 3.67
C ASN A 563 -69.70 -28.91 2.45
N THR A 564 -69.23 -28.64 1.23
CA THR A 564 -69.97 -28.93 -0.02
C THR A 564 -69.63 -30.28 -0.64
N LYS A 565 -68.77 -31.09 0.01
CA LYS A 565 -68.40 -32.45 -0.45
C LYS A 565 -69.19 -33.57 0.24
N GLU A 566 -70.10 -33.25 1.16
CA GLU A 566 -70.95 -34.23 1.84
C GLU A 566 -72.42 -34.24 1.36
N ASP A 567 -72.70 -33.77 0.14
CA ASP A 567 -73.97 -34.05 -0.58
C ASP A 567 -73.71 -34.76 -1.92
#